data_AF-A0A847F976-F1
#
_entry.id   AF-A0A847F976-F1
#
_cell.length_a   1.000
_cell.length_b   1.000
_cell.length_c   1.000
_cell.angle_alpha   90.00
_cell.angle_beta   90.00
_cell.angle_gamma   90.00
#
_symmetry.space_group_name_H-M   'P 1'
#
loop_
_entity.id
_entity.type
_entity.pdbx_description
1 polymer ?
#
loop_
_entity_poly.entity_id
_entity_poly.type
_entity_poly.pdbx_seq_one_letter_code
_entity_poly.pdbx_strand_id
1 'polypeptide(L)'
;MNTSTVLIILIGGAIVVFGGFFATVVLFQYFLNKSRAAAPPEQSKTEQPELNIPKAPEPIYRAYFGFRQIVPLLAIGATCLAFTLALLPQLSAEPAFRFSDAGEPANYAGASLVIAGSLLVQLLFITIGWFVGTAVKSFINRLAMPESAGRQSQKVIYVAANMIVLPQLIAAYISFDIFIYDVFSFHLLPVWIFAIMTMVIGGIFLCWRFYNIMHSKIE
;
A
#
# COMPACT_ATOMS: atom_id res chain seq x y z
N MET A 1 -10.44 2.23 -24.92
CA MET A 1 -9.42 3.12 -24.36
C MET A 1 -8.07 2.70 -24.93
N ASN A 2 -7.28 3.62 -25.51
CA ASN A 2 -5.98 3.24 -26.06
C ASN A 2 -5.09 2.64 -24.96
N THR A 3 -4.34 1.60 -25.31
CA THR A 3 -3.40 0.90 -24.40
C THR A 3 -2.49 1.88 -23.66
N SER A 4 -2.17 3.00 -24.31
CA SER A 4 -1.41 4.13 -23.78
C SER A 4 -2.06 4.79 -22.56
N THR A 5 -3.39 4.92 -22.50
CA THR A 5 -4.08 5.59 -21.38
C THR A 5 -4.09 4.72 -20.13
N VAL A 6 -4.29 3.40 -20.27
CA VAL A 6 -4.16 2.45 -19.15
C VAL A 6 -2.72 2.44 -18.64
N LEU A 7 -1.74 2.47 -19.55
CA LEU A 7 -0.32 2.54 -19.19
C LEU A 7 0.01 3.85 -18.46
N ILE A 8 -0.55 4.99 -18.88
CA ILE A 8 -0.38 6.29 -18.22
C ILE A 8 -1.03 6.29 -16.82
N ILE A 9 -2.19 5.64 -16.64
CA ILE A 9 -2.81 5.51 -15.32
C ILE A 9 -2.00 4.58 -14.42
N LEU A 10 -1.46 3.49 -14.96
CA LEU A 10 -0.60 2.57 -14.22
C LEU A 10 0.76 3.20 -13.86
N ILE A 11 1.39 3.90 -14.80
CA ILE A 11 2.67 4.59 -14.60
C ILE A 11 2.46 5.82 -13.70
N GLY A 12 1.40 6.61 -13.92
CA GLY A 12 1.04 7.74 -13.08
C GLY A 12 0.68 7.30 -11.66
N GLY A 13 -0.10 6.22 -11.53
CA GLY A 13 -0.39 5.58 -10.24
C GLY A 13 0.87 5.04 -9.58
N ALA A 14 1.78 4.41 -10.33
CA ALA A 14 3.08 3.99 -9.82
C ALA A 14 3.92 5.20 -9.36
N ILE A 15 3.99 6.29 -10.13
CA ILE A 15 4.73 7.50 -9.76
C ILE A 15 4.13 8.14 -8.50
N VAL A 16 2.80 8.14 -8.33
CA VAL A 16 2.16 8.67 -7.11
C VAL A 16 2.40 7.76 -5.92
N VAL A 17 2.34 6.44 -6.08
CA VAL A 17 2.57 5.47 -5.01
C VAL A 17 4.05 5.42 -4.61
N PHE A 18 4.96 5.31 -5.58
CA PHE A 18 6.41 5.27 -5.35
C PHE A 18 6.97 6.65 -5.00
N GLY A 19 6.50 7.71 -5.64
CA GLY A 19 6.85 9.09 -5.30
C GLY A 19 6.30 9.49 -3.94
N GLY A 20 5.08 9.08 -3.59
CA GLY A 20 4.51 9.24 -2.26
C GLY A 20 5.28 8.45 -1.20
N PHE A 21 5.70 7.21 -1.51
CA PHE A 21 6.56 6.42 -0.64
C PHE A 21 7.92 7.09 -0.42
N PHE A 22 8.58 7.54 -1.48
CA PHE A 22 9.88 8.21 -1.39
C PHE A 22 9.77 9.55 -0.66
N ALA A 23 8.74 10.33 -0.96
CA ALA A 23 8.44 11.58 -0.25
C ALA A 23 8.17 11.31 1.23
N THR A 24 7.45 10.26 1.59
CA THR A 24 7.20 9.88 2.99
C THR A 24 8.49 9.50 3.70
N VAL A 25 9.36 8.72 3.06
CA VAL A 25 10.67 8.33 3.61
C VAL A 25 11.56 9.57 3.80
N VAL A 26 11.58 10.49 2.83
CA VAL A 26 12.34 11.74 2.89
C VAL A 26 11.76 12.69 3.94
N LEU A 27 10.44 12.84 4.04
CA LEU A 27 9.79 13.67 5.06
C LEU A 27 10.09 13.11 6.44
N PHE A 28 9.99 11.80 6.60
CA PHE A 28 10.31 11.13 7.83
C PHE A 28 11.77 11.32 8.22
N GLN A 29 12.71 11.24 7.28
CA GLN A 29 14.11 11.58 7.53
C GLN A 29 14.30 13.06 7.90
N TYR A 30 13.64 13.99 7.21
CA TYR A 30 13.69 15.42 7.51
C TYR A 30 13.22 15.68 8.95
N PHE A 31 12.12 15.06 9.37
CA PHE A 31 11.60 15.20 10.73
C PHE A 31 12.50 14.56 11.77
N LEU A 32 13.07 13.38 11.52
CA LEU A 32 14.04 12.77 12.43
C LEU A 32 15.28 13.65 12.59
N ASN A 33 15.77 14.25 11.51
CA ASN A 33 16.93 15.13 11.54
C ASN A 33 16.62 16.46 12.24
N LYS A 34 15.42 17.00 12.05
CA LYS A 34 14.94 18.19 12.76
C LYS A 34 14.78 17.95 14.26
N SER A 35 14.29 16.78 14.68
CA SER A 35 14.20 16.41 16.10
C SER A 35 15.58 16.24 16.74
N ARG A 36 16.60 15.82 15.99
CA ARG A 36 18.01 15.86 16.43
C ARG A 36 18.55 17.28 16.55
N ALA A 37 18.21 18.16 15.62
CA ALA A 37 18.69 19.55 15.61
C ALA A 37 17.97 20.47 16.61
N ALA A 38 16.79 20.06 17.10
CA ALA A 38 16.01 20.79 18.12
C ALA A 38 16.36 20.40 19.57
N ALA A 39 17.29 19.45 19.77
CA ALA A 39 17.93 19.31 21.06
C ALA A 39 18.70 20.62 21.33
N PRO A 40 18.38 21.39 22.39
CA PRO A 40 19.10 22.62 22.67
C PRO A 40 20.60 22.32 22.78
N PRO A 41 21.50 23.16 22.23
CA PRO A 41 22.88 23.11 22.67
C PRO A 41 22.83 23.21 24.19
N GLU A 42 23.51 22.30 24.86
CA GLU A 42 23.65 22.17 26.30
C GLU A 42 23.80 23.55 26.95
N GLN A 43 22.68 24.22 27.23
CA GLN A 43 22.67 25.50 27.89
C GLN A 43 22.95 25.16 29.32
N SER A 44 24.24 25.28 29.67
CA SER A 44 24.76 25.70 30.96
C SER A 44 23.64 26.31 31.83
N LYS A 45 22.93 25.43 32.52
CA LYS A 45 21.95 25.79 33.53
C LYS A 45 22.68 25.68 34.85
N THR A 46 22.86 26.84 35.44
CA THR A 46 23.31 27.13 36.79
C THR A 46 23.00 25.99 37.77
N GLU A 47 24.05 25.59 38.48
CA GLU A 47 24.08 24.58 39.53
C GLU A 47 22.89 24.69 40.50
N GLN A 48 21.97 23.73 40.39
CA GLN A 48 21.35 23.14 41.57
C GLN A 48 21.87 21.70 41.65
N PRO A 49 22.36 21.23 42.81
CA PRO A 49 22.79 19.86 43.00
C PRO A 49 21.56 18.96 43.13
N GLU A 50 20.72 18.91 42.10
CA GLU A 50 19.87 17.76 41.88
C GLU A 50 20.80 16.60 41.55
N LEU A 51 20.72 15.54 42.34
CA LEU A 51 21.45 14.30 42.17
C LEU A 51 21.40 13.89 40.70
N ASN A 52 22.49 14.13 39.98
CA ASN A 52 22.62 13.90 38.55
C ASN A 52 22.74 12.39 38.34
N ILE A 53 21.63 11.68 38.56
CA ILE A 53 21.50 10.28 38.21
C ILE A 53 21.57 10.24 36.69
N PRO A 54 22.59 9.60 36.08
CA PRO A 54 22.65 9.46 34.64
C PRO A 54 21.32 8.85 34.18
N LYS A 55 20.53 9.60 33.39
CA LYS A 55 19.30 9.07 32.81
C LYS A 55 19.68 7.80 32.07
N ALA A 56 19.16 6.66 32.54
CA ALA A 56 19.50 5.37 31.96
C ALA A 56 19.27 5.42 30.44
N PRO A 57 20.17 4.87 29.61
CA PRO A 57 20.03 4.91 28.16
C PRO A 57 18.66 4.35 27.78
N GLU A 58 17.88 5.12 27.01
CA GLU A 58 16.55 4.68 26.60
C GLU A 58 16.65 3.36 25.84
N PRO A 59 15.74 2.40 26.09
CA PRO A 59 15.78 1.11 25.42
C PRO A 59 15.58 1.30 23.91
N ILE A 60 16.39 0.57 23.13
CA ILE A 60 16.31 0.60 21.66
C ILE A 60 15.05 -0.12 21.21
N TYR A 61 14.25 0.54 20.38
CA TYR A 61 13.05 -0.07 19.81
C TYR A 61 13.40 -1.14 18.77
N ARG A 62 12.69 -2.27 18.80
CA ARG A 62 12.74 -3.29 17.74
C ARG A 62 11.42 -3.32 16.99
N ALA A 63 11.46 -2.87 15.75
CA ALA A 63 10.32 -2.93 14.85
C ALA A 63 9.99 -4.37 14.45
N TYR A 64 8.69 -4.65 14.39
CA TYR A 64 8.15 -5.95 14.01
C TYR A 64 7.29 -5.84 12.75
N PHE A 65 7.34 -6.87 11.90
CA PHE A 65 6.50 -6.99 10.72
C PHE A 65 6.18 -8.47 10.51
N GLY A 66 4.91 -8.76 10.25
CA GLY A 66 4.40 -10.11 10.05
C GLY A 66 3.06 -10.10 9.32
N PHE A 67 2.38 -11.25 9.30
CA PHE A 67 1.16 -11.44 8.50
C PHE A 67 0.01 -10.51 8.88
N ARG A 68 -0.11 -10.17 10.18
CA ARG A 68 -1.16 -9.25 10.65
C ARG A 68 -1.08 -7.87 10.00
N GLN A 69 0.11 -7.44 9.59
CA GLN A 69 0.33 -6.14 8.98
C GLN A 69 -0.01 -6.10 7.48
N ILE A 70 -0.18 -7.24 6.80
CA ILE A 70 -0.57 -7.30 5.38
C ILE A 70 -2.00 -7.81 5.17
N VAL A 71 -2.83 -7.83 6.23
CA VAL A 71 -4.22 -8.29 6.18
C VAL A 71 -5.03 -7.62 5.05
N PRO A 72 -4.93 -6.29 4.79
CA PRO A 72 -5.65 -5.68 3.66
C PRO A 72 -5.32 -6.30 2.30
N LEU A 73 -4.04 -6.54 2.02
CA LEU A 73 -3.59 -7.16 0.75
C LEU A 73 -4.07 -8.61 0.63
N LEU A 74 -3.97 -9.36 1.74
CA LEU A 74 -4.44 -10.74 1.82
C LEU A 74 -5.95 -10.82 1.66
N ALA A 75 -6.71 -9.89 2.25
CA ALA A 75 -8.16 -9.85 2.15
C ALA A 75 -8.58 -9.64 0.69
N ILE A 76 -8.00 -8.67 -0.03
CA ILE A 76 -8.31 -8.45 -1.45
C ILE A 76 -7.95 -9.67 -2.29
N GLY A 77 -6.76 -10.24 -2.09
CA GLY A 77 -6.35 -11.45 -2.81
C GLY A 77 -7.26 -12.64 -2.54
N ALA A 78 -7.68 -12.83 -1.29
CA ALA A 78 -8.60 -13.89 -0.89
C ALA A 78 -10.01 -13.67 -1.46
N THR A 79 -10.52 -12.43 -1.46
CA THR A 79 -11.78 -12.09 -2.11
C THR A 79 -11.72 -12.36 -3.61
N CYS A 80 -10.63 -11.97 -4.27
CA CYS A 80 -10.41 -12.25 -5.69
C CYS A 80 -10.41 -13.76 -5.95
N LEU A 81 -9.71 -14.55 -5.12
CA LEU A 81 -9.67 -16.00 -5.24
C LEU A 81 -11.05 -16.63 -5.03
N ALA A 82 -11.76 -16.24 -3.97
CA ALA A 82 -13.09 -16.76 -3.66
C ALA A 82 -14.08 -16.48 -4.80
N PHE A 83 -14.02 -15.28 -5.36
CA PHE A 83 -14.86 -14.90 -6.49
C PHE A 83 -14.53 -15.70 -7.75
N THR A 84 -13.25 -15.84 -8.09
CA THR A 84 -12.80 -16.69 -9.21
C THR A 84 -13.33 -18.10 -9.06
N LEU A 85 -13.21 -18.70 -7.86
CA LEU A 85 -13.69 -20.06 -7.60
C LEU A 85 -15.21 -20.18 -7.72
N ALA A 86 -15.96 -19.16 -7.30
CA ALA A 86 -17.41 -19.15 -7.39
C ALA A 86 -17.92 -19.07 -8.84
N LEU A 87 -17.23 -18.33 -9.71
CA LEU A 87 -17.60 -18.18 -11.12
C LEU A 87 -16.93 -19.18 -12.06
N LEU A 88 -15.89 -19.89 -11.60
CA LEU A 88 -15.17 -20.88 -12.41
C LEU A 88 -16.07 -21.84 -13.19
N PRO A 89 -17.16 -22.39 -12.63
CA PRO A 89 -18.02 -23.33 -13.36
C PRO A 89 -18.88 -22.67 -14.46
N GLN A 90 -19.02 -21.34 -14.41
CA GLN A 90 -19.90 -20.56 -15.30
C GLN A 90 -19.12 -19.81 -16.38
N LEU A 91 -17.79 -19.71 -16.22
CA LEU A 91 -16.90 -19.06 -17.18
C LEU A 91 -16.91 -19.78 -18.53
N SER A 92 -17.03 -19.01 -19.60
CA SER A 92 -16.87 -19.48 -20.96
C SER A 92 -15.44 -19.99 -21.19
N ALA A 93 -15.23 -20.78 -22.24
CA ALA A 93 -13.88 -21.26 -22.57
C ALA A 93 -12.92 -20.11 -22.93
N GLU A 94 -13.46 -19.03 -23.50
CA GLU A 94 -12.72 -17.89 -24.02
C GLU A 94 -13.36 -16.57 -23.58
N PRO A 95 -13.18 -16.14 -22.31
CA PRO A 95 -13.70 -14.87 -21.86
C PRO A 95 -13.07 -13.68 -22.59
N ALA A 96 -13.89 -12.65 -22.82
CA ALA A 96 -13.44 -11.37 -23.32
C ALA A 96 -12.60 -10.67 -22.24
N PHE A 97 -11.32 -10.37 -22.53
CA PHE A 97 -10.42 -9.74 -21.56
C PHE A 97 -10.08 -8.28 -21.91
N ARG A 98 -10.44 -7.83 -23.11
CA ARG A 98 -10.27 -6.44 -23.54
C ARG A 98 -11.55 -5.95 -24.17
N PHE A 99 -11.95 -4.73 -23.82
CA PHE A 99 -13.13 -4.07 -24.34
C PHE A 99 -12.77 -2.80 -25.12
N SER A 100 -13.58 -2.48 -26.13
CA SER A 100 -13.51 -1.23 -26.90
C SER A 100 -14.00 -0.05 -26.07
N ASP A 101 -13.86 1.19 -26.57
CA ASP A 101 -14.45 2.37 -25.92
C ASP A 101 -15.99 2.34 -25.89
N ALA A 102 -16.60 1.55 -26.78
CA ALA A 102 -18.05 1.30 -26.80
C ALA A 102 -18.48 0.19 -25.83
N GLY A 103 -17.54 -0.45 -25.11
CA GLY A 103 -17.81 -1.57 -24.21
C GLY A 103 -17.94 -2.93 -24.91
N GLU A 104 -17.72 -2.99 -26.22
CA GLU A 104 -17.79 -4.25 -26.96
C GLU A 104 -16.52 -5.10 -26.75
N PRO A 105 -16.63 -6.44 -26.72
CA PRO A 105 -15.47 -7.33 -26.67
C PRO A 105 -14.52 -7.07 -27.85
N ALA A 106 -13.27 -6.76 -27.56
CA ALA A 106 -12.23 -6.55 -28.56
C ALA A 106 -11.32 -7.77 -28.71
N ASN A 107 -10.95 -8.41 -27.60
CA ASN A 107 -10.09 -9.59 -27.60
C ASN A 107 -10.60 -10.64 -26.60
N TYR A 108 -10.41 -11.89 -26.97
CA TYR A 108 -10.74 -13.08 -26.18
C TYR A 108 -9.45 -13.84 -25.85
N ALA A 109 -9.44 -14.56 -24.73
CA ALA A 109 -8.35 -15.42 -24.33
C ALA A 109 -8.89 -16.60 -23.55
N GLY A 110 -8.18 -17.74 -23.58
CA GLY A 110 -8.58 -18.92 -22.83
C GLY A 110 -8.76 -18.61 -21.33
N ALA A 111 -9.83 -19.13 -20.74
CA ALA A 111 -10.20 -18.83 -19.35
C ALA A 111 -9.06 -19.11 -18.37
N SER A 112 -8.30 -20.19 -18.59
CA SER A 112 -7.13 -20.54 -17.79
C SER A 112 -6.07 -19.44 -17.77
N LEU A 113 -5.82 -18.78 -18.90
CA LEU A 113 -4.86 -17.68 -19.00
C LEU A 113 -5.36 -16.43 -18.28
N VAL A 114 -6.64 -16.08 -18.46
CA VAL A 114 -7.24 -14.91 -17.80
C VAL A 114 -7.29 -15.09 -16.28
N ILE A 115 -7.67 -16.28 -15.81
CA ILE A 115 -7.68 -16.65 -14.39
C ILE A 115 -6.25 -16.64 -13.83
N ALA A 116 -5.31 -17.35 -14.47
CA ALA A 116 -3.94 -17.43 -13.99
C ALA A 116 -3.27 -16.05 -13.96
N GLY A 117 -3.45 -15.25 -15.01
CA GLY A 117 -2.95 -13.88 -15.08
C GLY A 117 -3.53 -13.00 -13.97
N SER A 118 -4.84 -13.08 -13.75
CA SER A 118 -5.53 -12.34 -12.69
C SER A 118 -4.99 -12.70 -11.30
N LEU A 119 -4.92 -13.99 -10.97
CA LEU A 119 -4.41 -14.45 -9.68
C LEU A 119 -2.92 -14.15 -9.50
N LEU A 120 -2.12 -14.27 -10.56
CA LEU A 120 -0.70 -13.96 -10.53
C LEU A 120 -0.45 -12.48 -10.20
N VAL A 121 -1.21 -11.56 -10.82
CA VAL A 121 -1.14 -10.13 -10.51
C VAL A 121 -1.49 -9.85 -9.04
N GLN A 122 -2.49 -10.54 -8.49
CA GLN A 122 -2.83 -10.42 -7.06
C GLN A 122 -1.68 -10.89 -6.15
N LEU A 123 -1.10 -12.05 -6.44
CA LEU A 123 0.04 -12.59 -5.69
C LEU A 123 1.27 -11.69 -5.78
N LEU A 124 1.50 -11.08 -6.94
CA LEU A 124 2.59 -10.11 -7.14
C LEU A 124 2.43 -8.92 -6.20
N PHE A 125 1.25 -8.33 -6.12
CA PHE A 125 1.01 -7.19 -5.22
C PHE A 125 1.15 -7.54 -3.73
N ILE A 126 0.65 -8.70 -3.31
CA ILE A 126 0.85 -9.20 -1.94
C ILE A 126 2.36 -9.34 -1.64
N THR A 127 3.11 -9.90 -2.58
CA THR A 127 4.56 -10.11 -2.44
C THR A 127 5.32 -8.79 -2.37
N ILE A 128 4.96 -7.80 -3.19
CA ILE A 128 5.56 -6.47 -3.14
C ILE A 128 5.28 -5.81 -1.78
N GLY A 129 4.03 -5.86 -1.30
CA GLY A 129 3.69 -5.29 0.01
C GLY A 129 4.47 -5.93 1.16
N TRP A 130 4.65 -7.25 1.11
CA TRP A 130 5.50 -7.98 2.07
C TRP A 130 6.97 -7.53 2.01
N PHE A 131 7.52 -7.41 0.81
CA PHE A 131 8.90 -6.96 0.61
C PHE A 131 9.10 -5.53 1.11
N VAL A 132 8.18 -4.61 0.77
CA VAL A 132 8.21 -3.21 1.24
C VAL A 132 8.17 -3.16 2.77
N GLY A 133 7.24 -3.85 3.42
CA GLY A 133 7.15 -3.86 4.89
C GLY A 133 8.41 -4.43 5.56
N THR A 134 8.98 -5.48 4.98
CA THR A 134 10.23 -6.09 5.46
C THR A 134 11.44 -5.17 5.27
N ALA A 135 11.50 -4.44 4.16
CA ALA A 135 12.55 -3.48 3.87
C ALA A 135 12.50 -2.30 4.85
N VAL A 136 11.31 -1.73 5.08
CA VAL A 136 11.11 -0.62 6.03
C VAL A 136 11.40 -1.06 7.46
N LYS A 137 10.97 -2.26 7.88
CA LYS A 137 11.36 -2.87 9.17
C LYS A 137 12.88 -2.94 9.30
N SER A 138 13.56 -3.50 8.30
CA SER A 138 15.01 -3.66 8.30
C SER A 138 15.73 -2.33 8.40
N PHE A 139 15.20 -1.30 7.73
CA PHE A 139 15.72 0.05 7.79
C PHE A 139 15.56 0.68 9.18
N ILE A 140 14.37 0.60 9.79
CA ILE A 140 14.13 1.14 11.14
C ILE A 140 15.01 0.47 12.19
N ASN A 141 15.17 -0.86 12.13
CA ASN A 141 16.01 -1.59 13.06
C ASN A 141 17.50 -1.23 12.95
N ARG A 142 17.97 -0.84 11.75
CA ARG A 142 19.35 -0.35 11.55
C ARG A 142 19.58 1.04 12.12
N LEU A 143 18.52 1.85 12.24
CA LEU A 143 18.61 3.21 12.78
C LEU A 143 18.69 3.26 14.32
N ALA A 144 18.51 2.11 15.01
CA ALA A 144 18.57 2.01 16.47
C ALA A 144 17.77 3.13 17.17
N MET A 145 16.52 3.31 16.74
CA MET A 145 15.70 4.42 17.22
C MET A 145 15.37 4.30 18.72
N PRO A 146 15.28 5.43 19.44
CA PRO A 146 14.75 5.46 20.80
C PRO A 146 13.29 4.97 20.81
N GLU A 147 12.85 4.42 21.95
CA GLU A 147 11.55 3.77 22.09
C GLU A 147 10.37 4.62 21.58
N SER A 148 10.39 5.90 21.93
CA SER A 148 9.42 6.93 21.53
C SER A 148 9.24 7.03 20.01
N ALA A 149 10.35 7.23 19.28
CA ALA A 149 10.35 7.32 17.82
C ALA A 149 10.07 5.95 17.16
N GLY A 150 10.50 4.87 17.79
CA GLY A 150 10.29 3.51 17.31
C GLY A 150 8.82 3.11 17.25
N ARG A 151 8.02 3.39 18.29
CA ARG A 151 6.57 3.11 18.31
C ARG A 151 5.83 3.83 17.18
N GLN A 152 6.20 5.07 16.87
CA GLN A 152 5.61 5.82 15.75
C GLN A 152 5.99 5.19 14.41
N SER A 153 7.26 4.79 14.27
CA SER A 153 7.79 4.13 13.07
C SER A 153 7.11 2.78 12.76
N GLN A 154 6.64 2.08 13.80
CA GLN A 154 5.85 0.86 13.63
C GLN A 154 4.53 1.09 12.87
N LYS A 155 3.90 2.24 13.06
CA LYS A 155 2.69 2.63 12.31
C LYS A 155 3.03 2.94 10.84
N VAL A 156 4.22 3.52 10.60
CA VAL A 156 4.71 3.81 9.24
C VAL A 156 4.95 2.52 8.45
N ILE A 157 5.51 1.47 9.07
CA ILE A 157 5.67 0.14 8.42
C ILE A 157 4.32 -0.37 7.90
N TYR A 158 3.27 -0.28 8.72
CA TYR A 158 1.94 -0.74 8.34
C TYR A 158 1.41 0.02 7.11
N VAL A 159 1.52 1.35 7.11
CA VAL A 159 1.05 2.15 5.97
C VAL A 159 1.85 1.84 4.72
N ALA A 160 3.18 1.84 4.82
CA ALA A 160 4.10 1.56 3.71
C ALA A 160 3.81 0.20 3.05
N ALA A 161 3.68 -0.86 3.83
CA ALA A 161 3.41 -2.20 3.32
C ALA A 161 2.07 -2.30 2.57
N ASN A 162 1.08 -1.47 2.93
CA ASN A 162 -0.26 -1.50 2.34
C ASN A 162 -0.53 -0.38 1.32
N MET A 163 0.46 0.42 0.92
CA MET A 163 0.24 1.43 -0.12
C MET A 163 -0.17 0.80 -1.47
N ILE A 164 0.21 -0.46 -1.68
CA ILE A 164 -0.09 -1.22 -2.90
C ILE A 164 -1.51 -1.81 -2.93
N VAL A 165 -2.29 -1.62 -1.86
CA VAL A 165 -3.71 -2.00 -1.80
C VAL A 165 -4.54 -1.36 -2.92
N LEU A 166 -4.26 -0.09 -3.25
CA LEU A 166 -5.04 0.64 -4.26
C LEU A 166 -4.90 0.06 -5.67
N PRO A 167 -3.67 -0.11 -6.23
CA PRO A 167 -3.53 -0.77 -7.52
C PRO A 167 -3.95 -2.25 -7.48
N GLN A 168 -3.78 -2.95 -6.35
CA GLN A 168 -4.29 -4.32 -6.19
C GLN A 168 -5.82 -4.39 -6.31
N LEU A 169 -6.53 -3.44 -5.70
CA LEU A 169 -7.99 -3.34 -5.75
C LEU A 169 -8.48 -3.06 -7.18
N ILE A 170 -7.79 -2.17 -7.91
CA ILE A 170 -8.10 -1.91 -9.33
C ILE A 170 -7.90 -3.17 -10.17
N ALA A 171 -6.81 -3.90 -9.95
CA ALA A 171 -6.57 -5.17 -10.65
C ALA A 171 -7.64 -6.21 -10.32
N ALA A 172 -8.07 -6.30 -9.06
CA ALA A 172 -9.14 -7.21 -8.65
C ALA A 172 -10.47 -6.85 -9.32
N TYR A 173 -10.76 -5.55 -9.44
CA TYR A 173 -11.93 -5.04 -10.13
C TYR A 173 -11.93 -5.40 -11.62
N ILE A 174 -10.80 -5.28 -12.30
CA ILE A 174 -10.68 -5.66 -13.72
C ILE A 174 -11.02 -7.15 -13.91
N SER A 175 -10.45 -8.02 -13.07
CA SER A 175 -10.77 -9.45 -13.10
C SER A 175 -12.26 -9.70 -12.83
N PHE A 176 -12.83 -8.97 -11.88
CA PHE A 176 -14.24 -9.08 -11.52
C PHE A 176 -15.16 -8.66 -12.68
N ASP A 177 -14.88 -7.53 -13.31
CA ASP A 177 -15.63 -6.99 -14.46
C ASP A 177 -15.58 -7.94 -15.65
N ILE A 178 -14.41 -8.51 -15.96
CA ILE A 178 -14.26 -9.53 -17.01
C ILE A 178 -15.16 -10.74 -16.75
N PHE A 179 -15.16 -11.28 -15.53
CA PHE A 179 -15.95 -12.48 -15.23
C PHE A 179 -17.44 -12.19 -15.13
N ILE A 180 -17.84 -11.04 -14.59
CA ILE A 180 -19.25 -10.63 -14.57
C ILE A 180 -19.77 -10.42 -15.98
N TYR A 181 -18.98 -9.77 -16.85
CA TYR A 181 -19.36 -9.60 -18.24
C TYR A 181 -19.51 -10.96 -18.94
N ASP A 182 -18.57 -11.88 -18.74
CA ASP A 182 -18.62 -13.20 -19.37
C ASP A 182 -19.85 -14.01 -18.96
N VAL A 183 -20.20 -14.00 -17.68
CA VAL A 183 -21.33 -14.78 -17.13
C VAL A 183 -22.68 -14.12 -17.36
N PHE A 184 -22.76 -12.79 -17.23
CA PHE A 184 -24.03 -12.05 -17.20
C PHE A 184 -24.22 -11.09 -18.38
N SER A 185 -23.24 -10.94 -19.25
CA SER A 185 -23.25 -10.00 -20.41
C SER A 185 -23.53 -8.54 -20.01
N PHE A 186 -23.12 -8.16 -18.80
CA PHE A 186 -23.28 -6.81 -18.26
C PHE A 186 -21.94 -6.28 -17.75
N HIS A 187 -21.60 -5.04 -18.12
CA HIS A 187 -20.46 -4.31 -17.57
C HIS A 187 -20.83 -3.60 -16.29
N LEU A 188 -19.94 -3.58 -15.30
CA LEU A 188 -20.15 -2.80 -14.09
C LEU A 188 -19.93 -1.30 -14.38
N LEU A 189 -18.99 -0.67 -13.68
CA LEU A 189 -18.53 0.66 -13.97
C LEU A 189 -17.35 0.61 -14.94
N PRO A 190 -17.19 1.59 -15.84
CA PRO A 190 -15.97 1.71 -16.63
C PRO A 190 -14.73 1.70 -15.72
N VAL A 191 -13.73 0.87 -16.07
CA VAL A 191 -12.51 0.66 -15.28
C VAL A 191 -11.82 1.98 -14.91
N TRP A 192 -11.84 2.97 -15.81
CA TRP A 192 -11.23 4.28 -15.56
C TRP A 192 -11.96 5.07 -14.46
N ILE A 193 -13.29 5.01 -14.39
CA ILE A 193 -14.08 5.65 -13.32
C ILE A 193 -13.73 4.98 -11.99
N PHE A 194 -13.75 3.64 -11.97
CA PHE A 194 -13.41 2.88 -10.77
C PHE A 194 -11.98 3.17 -10.29
N ALA A 195 -11.02 3.27 -11.22
CA ALA A 195 -9.64 3.62 -10.92
C ALA A 195 -9.51 5.03 -10.33
N ILE A 196 -10.18 6.03 -10.91
CA ILE A 196 -10.18 7.40 -10.37
C ILE A 196 -10.80 7.42 -8.97
N MET A 197 -11.95 6.79 -8.77
CA MET A 197 -12.62 6.71 -7.47
C MET A 197 -11.71 6.05 -6.43
N THR A 198 -11.09 4.93 -6.77
CA THR A 198 -10.18 4.19 -5.88
C THR A 198 -8.96 5.03 -5.52
N MET A 199 -8.37 5.74 -6.49
CA MET A 199 -7.21 6.59 -6.26
C MET A 199 -7.54 7.83 -5.42
N VAL A 200 -8.68 8.49 -5.66
CA VAL A 200 -9.09 9.66 -4.88
C VAL A 200 -9.43 9.27 -3.45
N ILE A 201 -10.32 8.28 -3.26
CA ILE A 201 -10.75 7.83 -1.93
C ILE A 201 -9.56 7.24 -1.16
N GLY A 202 -8.80 6.38 -1.83
CA GLY A 202 -7.60 5.76 -1.27
C GLY A 202 -6.53 6.78 -0.91
N GLY A 203 -6.30 7.77 -1.77
CA GLY A 203 -5.38 8.88 -1.52
C GLY A 203 -5.77 9.69 -0.29
N ILE A 204 -7.04 10.09 -0.19
CA ILE A 204 -7.57 10.81 0.99
C ILE A 204 -7.37 9.98 2.25
N PHE A 205 -7.70 8.68 2.22
CA PHE A 205 -7.50 7.77 3.33
C PHE A 205 -6.03 7.67 3.77
N LEU A 206 -5.10 7.55 2.82
CA LEU A 206 -3.67 7.51 3.10
C LEU A 206 -3.17 8.82 3.71
N CYS A 207 -3.55 9.97 3.13
CA CYS A 207 -3.21 11.30 3.66
C CYS A 207 -3.70 11.46 5.10
N TRP A 208 -4.96 11.09 5.37
CA TRP A 208 -5.53 11.12 6.71
C TRP A 208 -4.77 10.20 7.67
N ARG A 209 -4.42 8.99 7.23
CA ARG A 209 -3.67 8.04 8.06
C ARG A 209 -2.29 8.56 8.42
N PHE A 210 -1.58 9.16 7.47
CA PHE A 210 -0.29 9.80 7.70
C PHE A 210 -0.39 10.99 8.64
N TYR A 211 -1.37 11.87 8.43
CA TYR A 211 -1.62 13.00 9.33
C TYR A 211 -1.82 12.54 10.78
N ASN A 212 -2.64 11.51 10.98
CA ASN A 212 -2.88 10.94 12.30
C ASN A 212 -1.61 10.31 12.92
N ILE A 213 -0.75 9.67 12.12
CA ILE A 213 0.54 9.15 12.62
C ILE A 213 1.47 10.29 13.05
N MET A 214 1.52 11.39 12.30
CA MET A 214 2.36 12.54 12.61
C MET A 214 1.88 13.31 13.83
N HIS A 215 0.55 13.37 14.04
CA HIS A 215 -0.05 14.13 15.14
C HIS A 215 -0.34 13.28 16.38
N SER A 216 -0.16 11.95 16.33
CA SER A 216 -0.30 11.12 17.53
C SER A 216 0.81 11.47 18.50
N LYS A 217 0.44 11.94 19.70
CA LYS A 217 1.38 12.18 20.79
C LYS A 217 2.19 10.91 21.06
N ILE A 218 3.48 11.09 21.33
CA ILE A 218 4.36 10.03 21.78
C ILE A 218 3.98 9.77 23.24
N GLU A 219 3.15 8.76 23.48
CA GLU A 219 2.85 8.20 24.81
C GLU A 219 3.79 7.04 25.14
#